data_AF-V8NUL8-F1
#
_entry.id   AF-V8NUL8-F1
#
_cell.length_a   1.000
_cell.length_b   1.000
_cell.length_c   1.000
_cell.angle_alpha   90.00
_cell.angle_beta   90.00
_cell.angle_gamma   90.00
#
_symmetry.space_group_name_H-M   'P 1'
#
loop_
_entity.id
_entity.type
_entity.pdbx_description
1 polymer ?
#
loop_
_entity_poly.entity_id
_entity_poly.type
_entity_poly.pdbx_seq_one_letter_code
_entity_poly.pdbx_strand_id
1 'polypeptide(L)'
;MAKLRQKNPQTVPQAEEIRALEHLSMDVTVNFSKGAQLSSHIYNICSEAKETIYSREEDVKFWMEKGVDGSMFEVLPQSADLPDLQHCRACTDRWKPCICSYALNIEWYPCMLKYCKSRDAAGKTTSYKCGIRSCQKAYSFDYYVPQKQLCLWDEET
;
A
#
# COMPACT_ATOMS: atom_id res chain seq x y z
N MET A 1 -31.72 7.46 -13.22
CA MET A 1 -30.40 7.05 -12.68
C MET A 1 -30.51 5.61 -12.18
N ALA A 2 -29.73 4.68 -12.73
CA ALA A 2 -29.68 3.32 -12.22
C ALA A 2 -28.82 3.29 -10.94
N LYS A 3 -29.43 3.03 -9.78
CA LYS A 3 -28.68 2.84 -8.53
C LYS A 3 -27.98 1.49 -8.60
N LEU A 4 -26.66 1.50 -8.49
CA LEU A 4 -25.86 0.30 -8.26
C LEU A 4 -26.25 -0.26 -6.89
N ARG A 5 -27.07 -1.31 -6.90
CA ARG A 5 -27.49 -2.02 -5.70
C ARG A 5 -26.93 -3.43 -5.76
N GLN A 6 -26.26 -3.85 -4.69
CA GLN A 6 -25.92 -5.24 -4.50
C GLN A 6 -27.24 -6.03 -4.38
N LYS A 7 -27.48 -6.95 -5.33
CA LYS A 7 -28.74 -7.70 -5.39
C LYS A 7 -28.90 -8.69 -4.23
N ASN A 8 -27.79 -9.23 -3.72
CA ASN A 8 -27.79 -10.17 -2.60
C ASN A 8 -26.80 -9.69 -1.51
N PRO A 9 -27.28 -9.27 -0.33
CA PRO A 9 -26.43 -8.79 0.74
C PRO A 9 -25.52 -9.86 1.35
N GLN A 10 -25.81 -11.15 1.16
CA GLN A 10 -24.99 -12.25 1.69
C GLN A 10 -23.88 -12.71 0.73
N THR A 11 -23.86 -12.23 -0.51
CA THR A 11 -22.82 -12.62 -1.47
C THR A 11 -21.51 -11.93 -1.14
N VAL A 12 -20.47 -12.72 -0.86
CA VAL A 12 -19.09 -12.23 -0.76
C VAL A 12 -18.65 -11.77 -2.16
N PRO A 13 -18.26 -10.49 -2.33
CA PRO A 13 -17.83 -9.98 -3.62
C PRO A 13 -16.51 -10.63 -4.05
N GLN A 14 -16.45 -11.14 -5.28
CA GLN A 14 -15.19 -11.52 -5.92
C GLN A 14 -14.74 -10.41 -6.87
N ALA A 15 -13.43 -10.18 -6.94
CA ALA A 15 -12.85 -9.28 -7.92
C ALA A 15 -13.02 -9.84 -9.34
N GLU A 16 -13.35 -8.97 -10.28
CA GLU A 16 -13.45 -9.35 -11.70
C GLU A 16 -12.09 -9.33 -12.41
N GLU A 17 -11.14 -8.57 -11.86
CA GLU A 17 -9.80 -8.39 -12.41
C GLU A 17 -8.77 -8.59 -11.30
N ILE A 18 -7.76 -9.42 -11.59
CA ILE A 18 -6.63 -9.64 -10.72
C ILE A 18 -5.47 -8.77 -11.22
N ARG A 19 -5.08 -7.77 -10.44
CA ARG A 19 -3.93 -6.93 -10.76
C ARG A 19 -2.65 -7.55 -10.25
N ALA A 20 -1.55 -7.23 -10.94
CA ALA A 20 -0.22 -7.70 -10.59
C ALA A 20 0.19 -7.25 -9.17
N LEU A 21 1.05 -8.07 -8.56
CA LEU A 21 1.75 -7.73 -7.32
C LEU A 21 2.59 -6.48 -7.53
N GLU A 22 2.46 -5.51 -6.62
CA GLU A 22 3.30 -4.32 -6.58
C GLU A 22 4.31 -4.43 -5.44
N HIS A 23 5.59 -4.35 -5.77
CA HIS A 23 6.67 -4.30 -4.79
C HIS A 23 7.00 -2.84 -4.47
N LEU A 24 7.05 -2.52 -3.18
CA LEU A 24 7.29 -1.18 -2.67
C LEU A 24 8.46 -1.22 -1.69
N SER A 25 9.53 -0.51 -2.01
CA SER A 25 10.69 -0.35 -1.13
C SER A 25 10.47 0.84 -0.21
N MET A 26 10.42 0.58 1.10
CA MET A 26 10.12 1.57 2.12
C MET A 26 11.42 2.06 2.74
N ASP A 27 12.15 2.86 1.97
CA ASP A 27 13.55 3.21 2.22
C ASP A 27 13.75 4.40 3.16
N VAL A 28 12.67 4.95 3.72
CA VAL A 28 12.73 6.11 4.60
C VAL A 28 11.96 5.85 5.88
N THR A 29 12.56 6.11 7.03
CA THR A 29 11.84 6.21 8.30
C THR A 29 11.30 7.62 8.52
N VAL A 30 10.11 7.71 9.10
CA VAL A 30 9.40 8.98 9.34
C VAL A 30 9.32 9.21 10.84
N ASN A 31 9.96 10.29 11.30
CA ASN A 31 9.79 10.76 12.66
C ASN A 31 8.39 11.38 12.83
N PHE A 32 7.50 10.60 13.41
CA PHE A 32 6.09 10.95 13.50
C PHE A 32 5.73 11.86 14.69
N SER A 33 6.73 12.38 15.41
CA SER A 33 6.52 13.40 16.45
C SER A 33 5.76 14.63 15.94
N LYS A 34 5.96 14.97 14.66
CA LYS A 34 5.25 16.05 13.94
C LYS A 34 4.24 15.52 12.91
N GLY A 35 3.75 14.28 13.06
CA GLY A 35 2.91 13.57 12.08
C GLY A 35 1.63 14.30 11.64
N ALA A 36 1.12 15.24 12.45
CA ALA A 36 0.02 16.12 12.07
C ALA A 36 0.31 16.99 10.82
N GLN A 37 1.58 17.23 10.49
CA GLN A 37 1.99 17.93 9.27
C GLN A 37 1.76 17.10 8.00
N LEU A 38 1.75 15.77 8.11
CA LEU A 38 1.47 14.86 6.99
C LEU A 38 -0.04 14.71 6.79
N SER A 39 -0.77 14.49 7.88
CA SER A 39 -2.23 14.39 7.88
C SER A 39 -2.78 14.50 9.30
N SER A 40 -3.84 15.29 9.46
CA SER A 40 -4.59 15.38 10.72
C SER A 40 -5.25 14.07 11.13
N HIS A 41 -5.49 13.16 10.18
CA HIS A 41 -6.18 11.89 10.44
C HIS A 41 -5.23 10.76 10.84
N ILE A 42 -3.97 10.82 10.39
CA ILE A 42 -3.01 9.72 10.59
C ILE A 42 -2.39 9.78 11.99
N TYR A 43 -2.30 10.98 12.59
CA TYR A 43 -1.67 11.15 13.90
C TYR A 43 -2.21 10.18 14.96
N ASN A 44 -3.54 10.12 15.10
CA ASN A 44 -4.18 9.25 16.09
C ASN A 44 -4.00 7.77 15.76
N ILE A 45 -4.09 7.41 14.48
CA ILE A 45 -4.02 6.02 14.01
C ILE A 45 -2.62 5.44 14.23
N CYS A 46 -1.56 6.23 13.97
CA CYS A 46 -0.18 5.77 14.03
C CYS A 46 0.56 6.19 15.31
N SER A 47 -0.15 6.72 16.31
CA SER A 47 0.44 7.28 17.54
C SER A 47 1.29 6.29 18.35
N GLU A 48 1.02 4.99 18.24
CA GLU A 48 1.75 3.92 18.92
C GLU A 48 3.03 3.50 18.18
N ALA A 49 3.09 3.73 16.86
CA ALA A 49 4.16 3.27 15.97
C ALA A 49 5.28 4.30 15.77
N LYS A 50 5.58 5.13 16.78
CA LYS A 50 6.44 6.33 16.62
C LYS A 50 7.81 6.08 15.98
N GLU A 51 8.39 4.91 16.21
CA GLU A 51 9.73 4.54 15.72
C GLU A 51 9.70 3.54 14.56
N THR A 52 8.52 3.17 14.05
CA THR A 52 8.32 2.12 13.04
C THR A 52 7.36 2.57 11.94
N ILE A 53 7.51 3.82 11.48
CA ILE A 53 6.76 4.35 10.35
C ILE A 53 7.71 4.52 9.17
N TYR A 54 7.37 3.86 8.08
CA TYR A 54 8.18 3.81 6.88
C TYR A 54 7.47 4.49 5.72
N SER A 55 8.24 5.03 4.77
CA SER A 55 7.75 5.64 3.54
C SER A 55 8.74 5.40 2.40
N ARG A 56 8.28 5.60 1.16
CA ARG A 56 9.13 5.61 -0.04
C ARG A 56 9.77 6.98 -0.21
N GLU A 57 10.93 7.03 -0.86
CA GLU A 57 11.58 8.30 -1.21
C GLU A 57 10.73 9.19 -2.13
N GLU A 58 9.95 8.60 -3.03
CA GLU A 58 9.07 9.35 -3.93
C GLU A 58 7.96 10.09 -3.20
N ASP A 59 7.40 9.49 -2.15
CA ASP A 59 6.38 10.12 -1.31
C ASP A 59 7.00 11.26 -0.48
N VAL A 60 8.24 11.08 -0.01
CA VAL A 60 8.99 12.12 0.70
C VAL A 60 9.26 13.33 -0.20
N LYS A 61 9.70 13.10 -1.44
CA LYS A 61 9.88 14.19 -2.44
C LYS A 61 8.58 14.97 -2.63
N PHE A 62 7.46 14.26 -2.79
CA PHE A 62 6.16 14.89 -2.92
C PHE A 62 5.78 15.72 -1.67
N TRP A 63 6.01 15.22 -0.46
CA TRP A 63 5.70 15.97 0.78
C TRP A 63 6.60 17.18 0.98
N MET A 64 7.88 17.08 0.65
CA MET A 64 8.80 18.22 0.71
C MET A 64 8.38 19.33 -0.27
N GLU A 65 7.94 18.98 -1.49
CA GLU A 65 7.37 19.95 -2.44
C GLU A 65 6.10 20.63 -1.93
N LYS A 66 5.38 20.00 -0.99
CA LYS A 66 4.20 20.57 -0.32
C LYS A 66 4.53 21.34 0.96
N GLY A 67 5.81 21.48 1.31
CA GLY A 67 6.27 22.27 2.44
C GLY A 67 6.37 21.53 3.77
N VAL A 68 6.38 20.19 3.75
CA VAL A 68 6.68 19.38 4.95
C VAL A 68 8.17 19.49 5.29
N ASP A 69 8.46 19.59 6.59
CA ASP A 69 9.83 19.71 7.11
C ASP A 69 10.65 18.44 6.83
N GLY A 70 11.72 18.59 6.06
CA GLY A 70 12.61 17.49 5.66
C GLY A 70 13.28 16.78 6.83
N SER A 71 13.42 17.44 7.99
CA SER A 71 14.00 16.83 9.21
C SER A 71 13.15 15.69 9.80
N MET A 72 11.93 15.50 9.29
CA MET A 72 11.06 14.38 9.66
C MET A 72 11.44 13.07 8.96
N PHE A 73 12.31 13.10 7.96
CA PHE A 73 12.62 11.94 7.12
C PHE A 73 14.08 11.56 7.25
N GLU A 74 14.34 10.28 7.44
CA GLU A 74 15.68 9.71 7.46
C GLU A 74 15.74 8.52 6.49
N VAL A 75 16.68 8.56 5.56
CA VAL A 75 16.88 7.48 4.59
C VAL A 75 17.56 6.30 5.29
N LEU A 76 16.96 5.12 5.14
CA LEU A 76 17.43 3.87 5.72
C LEU A 76 18.44 3.19 4.79
N PRO A 77 19.36 2.36 5.32
CA PRO A 77 20.31 1.60 4.51
C PRO A 77 19.59 0.63 3.56
N GLN A 78 20.01 0.60 2.29
CA GLN A 78 19.50 -0.36 1.31
C GLN A 78 20.47 -1.53 1.10
N SER A 79 19.99 -2.60 0.47
CA SER A 79 20.83 -3.75 0.08
C SER A 79 21.97 -3.36 -0.88
N ALA A 80 21.81 -2.26 -1.62
CA ALA A 80 22.87 -1.68 -2.45
C ALA A 80 24.02 -1.09 -1.61
N ASP A 81 23.72 -0.57 -0.42
CA ASP A 81 24.69 0.07 0.47
C ASP A 81 25.41 -0.93 1.37
N LEU A 82 24.80 -2.10 1.60
CA LEU A 82 25.30 -3.15 2.50
C LEU A 82 25.24 -4.53 1.80
N PRO A 83 26.37 -5.05 1.27
CA PRO A 83 26.39 -6.30 0.52
C PRO A 83 25.98 -7.55 1.33
N ASP A 84 26.07 -7.48 2.66
CA ASP A 84 25.66 -8.56 3.57
C ASP A 84 24.20 -8.44 4.05
N LEU A 85 23.46 -7.42 3.59
CA LEU A 85 22.08 -7.18 4.00
C LEU A 85 21.14 -8.12 3.23
N GLN A 86 20.60 -9.11 3.95
CA GLN A 86 19.66 -10.10 3.40
C GLN A 86 18.25 -9.90 3.96
N HIS A 87 17.27 -10.60 3.37
CA HIS A 87 15.93 -10.68 3.93
C HIS A 87 15.93 -11.37 5.31
N CYS A 88 15.05 -10.94 6.21
CA CYS A 88 14.99 -11.44 7.58
C CYS A 88 14.69 -12.94 7.65
N ARG A 89 13.92 -13.48 6.69
CA ARG A 89 13.73 -14.93 6.51
C ARG A 89 15.04 -15.71 6.32
N ALA A 90 16.02 -15.15 5.59
CA ALA A 90 17.31 -15.80 5.35
C ALA A 90 18.31 -15.62 6.51
N CYS A 91 18.07 -14.65 7.39
CA CYS A 91 18.98 -14.33 8.50
C CYS A 91 18.75 -15.28 9.69
N THR A 92 19.79 -15.94 10.20
CA THR A 92 19.68 -16.83 11.37
C THR A 92 19.85 -16.10 12.70
N ASP A 93 20.60 -15.00 12.69
CA ASP A 93 20.90 -14.20 13.88
C ASP A 93 19.82 -13.16 14.15
N ARG A 94 19.22 -13.20 15.34
CA ARG A 94 18.13 -12.30 15.75
C ARG A 94 18.58 -10.85 15.93
N TRP A 95 19.87 -10.62 16.11
CA TRP A 95 20.45 -9.31 16.42
C TRP A 95 21.08 -8.63 15.22
N LYS A 96 21.09 -9.29 14.06
CA LYS A 96 21.59 -8.70 12.82
C LYS A 96 20.52 -7.86 12.11
N PRO A 97 20.93 -6.79 11.39
CA PRO A 97 20.03 -6.06 10.52
C PRO A 97 19.63 -6.93 9.32
N CYS A 98 18.43 -6.68 8.80
CA CYS A 98 17.88 -7.39 7.64
C CYS A 98 16.74 -6.59 7.01
N ILE A 99 16.30 -7.02 5.81
CA ILE A 99 15.12 -6.50 5.15
C ILE A 99 13.91 -7.34 5.54
N CYS A 100 12.92 -6.72 6.18
CA CYS A 100 11.65 -7.33 6.52
C CYS A 100 10.66 -7.15 5.37
N SER A 101 9.84 -8.17 5.11
CA SER A 101 8.82 -8.13 4.06
C SER A 101 7.41 -8.24 4.67
N TYR A 102 6.50 -7.37 4.26
CA TYR A 102 5.08 -7.40 4.64
C TYR A 102 4.21 -7.53 3.39
N ALA A 103 3.37 -8.56 3.34
CA ALA A 103 2.45 -8.80 2.24
C ALA A 103 1.02 -8.36 2.61
N LEU A 104 0.38 -7.60 1.72
CA LEU A 104 -1.00 -7.15 1.86
C LEU A 104 -1.81 -7.46 0.60
N ASN A 105 -2.93 -8.15 0.77
CA ASN A 105 -3.88 -8.43 -0.31
C ASN A 105 -5.17 -7.64 -0.12
N ILE A 106 -5.50 -6.80 -1.10
CA ILE A 106 -6.81 -6.18 -1.21
C ILE A 106 -7.66 -7.10 -2.09
N GLU A 107 -8.43 -7.98 -1.46
CA GLU A 107 -9.26 -8.99 -2.14
C GLU A 107 -10.37 -8.37 -3.01
N TRP A 108 -10.83 -7.16 -2.68
CA TRP A 108 -11.87 -6.50 -3.44
C TRP A 108 -11.86 -4.98 -3.25
N TYR A 109 -11.80 -4.23 -4.35
CA TYR A 109 -12.04 -2.78 -4.36
C TYR A 109 -12.61 -2.28 -5.69
N PRO A 110 -13.40 -1.19 -5.68
CA PRO A 110 -13.91 -0.58 -6.90
C PRO A 110 -12.77 0.12 -7.67
N CYS A 111 -12.47 -0.36 -8.88
CA CYS A 111 -11.30 0.12 -9.64
C CYS A 111 -11.65 0.85 -10.95
N MET A 112 -12.85 0.62 -11.51
CA MET A 112 -13.28 1.31 -12.74
C MET A 112 -14.81 1.35 -12.87
N LEU A 113 -15.34 2.25 -13.69
CA LEU A 113 -16.75 2.23 -14.10
C LEU A 113 -16.98 1.33 -15.31
N LYS A 114 -18.07 0.56 -15.29
CA LYS A 114 -18.55 -0.19 -16.46
C LYS A 114 -19.53 0.61 -17.27
N TYR A 115 -19.33 0.57 -18.59
CA TYR A 115 -20.20 1.21 -19.56
C TYR A 115 -20.86 0.15 -20.43
N CYS A 116 -22.19 0.19 -20.48
CA CYS A 116 -23.00 -0.66 -21.33
C CYS A 116 -23.47 0.14 -22.55
N LYS A 117 -23.72 -0.55 -23.65
CA LYS A 117 -24.23 0.05 -24.88
C LYS A 117 -25.72 -0.25 -24.98
N SER A 118 -26.55 0.79 -25.11
CA SER A 118 -27.94 0.68 -25.53
C SER A 118 -28.05 1.00 -27.00
N ARG A 119 -28.93 0.31 -27.73
CA ARG A 119 -29.32 0.70 -29.09
C ARG A 119 -30.75 1.19 -29.05
N ASP A 120 -30.96 2.40 -29.53
CA ASP A 120 -32.31 2.96 -29.70
C ASP A 120 -32.96 2.36 -30.96
N ALA A 121 -34.29 2.46 -31.08
CA ALA A 121 -35.04 1.93 -32.23
C ALA A 121 -34.58 2.48 -33.60
N ALA A 122 -33.91 3.64 -33.60
CA ALA A 122 -33.28 4.26 -34.77
C ALA A 122 -31.84 3.77 -35.06
N GLY A 123 -31.36 2.74 -34.37
CA GLY A 123 -30.02 2.15 -34.57
C GLY A 123 -28.86 2.90 -33.92
N LYS A 124 -29.10 4.08 -33.33
CA LYS A 124 -28.08 4.86 -32.63
C LYS A 124 -27.63 4.13 -31.36
N THR A 125 -26.32 3.92 -31.22
CA THR A 125 -25.75 3.27 -30.03
C THR A 125 -25.32 4.32 -29.02
N THR A 126 -25.91 4.30 -27.83
CA THR A 126 -25.58 5.21 -26.72
C THR A 126 -24.88 4.44 -25.60
N SER A 127 -23.82 5.03 -25.03
CA SER A 127 -23.08 4.45 -23.91
C SER A 127 -23.63 5.00 -22.60
N TYR A 128 -23.91 4.13 -21.62
CA TYR A 128 -24.40 4.54 -20.31
C TYR A 128 -23.70 3.77 -19.19
N LYS A 129 -23.59 4.39 -18.01
CA LYS A 129 -23.00 3.78 -16.81
C LYS A 129 -23.93 2.68 -16.31
N CYS A 130 -23.43 1.45 -16.26
CA CYS A 130 -24.22 0.29 -15.84
C CYS A 130 -23.62 -0.48 -14.65
N GLY A 131 -22.37 -0.21 -14.28
CA GLY A 131 -21.69 -1.00 -13.26
C GLY A 131 -20.43 -0.36 -12.71
N ILE A 132 -19.86 -1.03 -11.71
CA ILE A 132 -18.48 -0.85 -11.25
C ILE A 132 -17.74 -2.14 -11.58
N ARG A 133 -16.50 -2.02 -12.04
CA ARG A 133 -15.55 -3.11 -12.12
C ARG A 133 -14.83 -3.22 -10.78
N SER A 134 -14.83 -4.41 -10.22
CA SER A 134 -14.05 -4.74 -9.03
C SER A 134 -12.70 -5.32 -9.42
N CYS A 135 -11.67 -4.93 -8.68
CA CYS A 135 -10.32 -5.47 -8.81
C CYS A 135 -9.85 -6.04 -7.47
N GLN A 136 -8.87 -6.92 -7.54
CA GLN A 136 -8.01 -7.28 -6.43
C GLN A 136 -6.57 -6.87 -6.74
N LYS A 137 -5.79 -6.55 -5.71
CA LYS A 137 -4.38 -6.18 -5.85
C LYS A 137 -3.59 -6.64 -4.64
N ALA A 138 -2.42 -7.21 -4.90
CA ALA A 138 -1.45 -7.59 -3.90
C ALA A 138 -0.32 -6.56 -3.82
N TYR A 139 0.21 -6.35 -2.62
CA TYR A 139 1.33 -5.48 -2.33
C TYR A 139 2.37 -6.25 -1.50
N SER A 140 3.65 -6.00 -1.79
CA SER A 140 4.78 -6.43 -0.98
C SER A 140 5.55 -5.19 -0.55
N PHE A 141 5.69 -4.99 0.75
CA PHE A 141 6.43 -3.87 1.33
C PHE A 141 7.72 -4.41 1.92
N ASP A 142 8.85 -3.93 1.42
CA ASP A 142 10.17 -4.30 1.92
C ASP A 142 10.76 -3.12 2.69
N TYR A 143 11.23 -3.35 3.91
CA TYR A 143 11.73 -2.29 4.78
C TYR A 143 12.88 -2.76 5.68
N TYR A 144 13.80 -1.85 5.98
CA TYR A 144 14.95 -2.14 6.83
C TYR A 144 14.55 -2.25 8.31
N VAL A 145 15.05 -3.27 8.99
CA VAL A 145 15.03 -3.37 10.45
C VAL A 145 16.45 -3.50 11.00
N PRO A 146 16.79 -2.82 12.11
CA PRO A 146 18.13 -2.89 12.69
C PRO A 146 18.42 -4.23 13.36
N GLN A 147 17.37 -4.99 13.73
CA GLN A 147 17.47 -6.31 14.34
C GLN A 147 16.33 -7.18 13.83
N LYS A 148 16.63 -8.42 13.41
CA LYS A 148 15.63 -9.38 12.92
C LYS A 148 14.43 -9.53 13.87
N GLN A 149 14.62 -9.52 15.18
CA GLN A 149 13.51 -9.66 16.14
C GLN A 149 12.45 -8.54 16.08
N LEU A 150 12.76 -7.41 15.42
CA LEU A 150 11.81 -6.32 15.19
C LEU A 150 10.96 -6.53 13.93
N CYS A 151 11.29 -7.53 13.11
CA CYS A 151 10.49 -7.93 11.97
C CYS A 151 9.39 -8.90 12.42
N LEU A 152 8.17 -8.38 12.56
CA LEU A 152 7.01 -9.14 13.06
C LEU A 152 6.26 -9.93 11.97
N TRP A 153 6.57 -9.69 10.70
CA TRP A 153 5.75 -10.15 9.57
C TRP A 153 6.42 -11.22 8.70
N ASP A 154 7.72 -11.42 8.85
CA ASP A 154 8.51 -12.34 8.01
C ASP A 154 8.69 -13.72 8.66
N GLU A 155 7.90 -14.03 9.70
CA GLU A 155 7.81 -15.37 10.30
C GLU A 155 6.88 -16.25 9.46
N GLU A 156 7.38 -17.42 9.07
CA GLU A 156 6.74 -18.38 8.15
C GLU A 156 5.34 -18.81 8.60
N THR A 157 4.38 -18.70 7.68
CA THR A 157 3.39 -19.77 7.42
C THR A 157 4.07 -20.98 6.81
#